data_AF-A0A8T4QWT0-F1
#
_entry.id   AF-A0A8T4QWT0-F1
#
_cell.length_a   1.000
_cell.length_b   1.000
_cell.length_c   1.000
_cell.angle_alpha   90.00
_cell.angle_beta   90.00
_cell.angle_gamma   90.00
#
_symmetry.space_group_name_H-M   'P 1'
#
loop_
_entity.id
_entity.type
_entity.pdbx_description
1 polymer ?
#
loop_
_entity_poly.entity_id
_entity_poly.type
_entity_poly.pdbx_seq_one_letter_code
_entity_poly.pdbx_strand_id
1 'polypeptide(L)'
;MAVIHDGVTDVHNSDNAYAHVNEATRFDQLMRSYLSSEQGQHFLTYIESRNRKLVELTGYGTADLGPSTVAATIHNGLEGIIVSNYQGKTFQERVEQMAIQYKIPADAMQEYVLTHELAHAAGYKSEAETEGFIKDFFTSRAFQTQGETREKYTSLAKIAAKREYEADQLEE
;
A
#
# COMPACT_ATOMS: atom_id res chain seq x y z
N MET A 1 5.59 5.16 16.98
CA MET A 1 6.06 4.88 15.60
C MET A 1 7.44 4.23 15.67
N ALA A 2 7.68 3.23 14.83
CA ALA A 2 9.01 2.68 14.59
C ALA A 2 9.25 2.57 13.07
N VAL A 3 10.43 2.93 12.59
CA VAL A 3 10.80 2.93 11.17
C VAL A 3 12.17 2.30 11.00
N ILE A 4 12.35 1.54 9.92
CA ILE A 4 13.62 0.94 9.54
C ILE A 4 14.15 1.66 8.30
N HIS A 5 15.34 2.24 8.41
CA HIS A 5 16.09 2.89 7.33
C HIS A 5 17.51 2.33 7.32
N ASP A 6 17.98 1.82 6.18
CA ASP A 6 19.34 1.27 6.02
C ASP A 6 19.79 0.28 7.13
N GLY A 7 18.86 -0.51 7.66
CA GLY A 7 19.11 -1.48 8.73
C GLY A 7 19.20 -0.89 10.14
N VAL A 8 18.98 0.42 10.28
CA VAL A 8 18.83 1.14 11.55
C VAL A 8 17.35 1.26 11.88
N THR A 9 17.01 0.97 13.14
CA THR A 9 15.64 1.11 13.66
C THR A 9 15.52 2.36 14.49
N ASP A 10 14.68 3.30 14.04
CA ASP A 10 14.33 4.50 14.79
C ASP A 10 12.95 4.34 15.44
N VAL A 11 12.86 4.70 16.72
CA VAL A 11 11.61 4.66 17.48
C VAL A 11 11.26 6.05 17.98
N HIS A 12 10.06 6.50 17.65
CA HIS A 12 9.56 7.83 18.00
C HIS A 12 8.21 7.72 18.71
N ASN A 13 8.11 8.34 19.90
CA ASN A 13 6.86 8.51 20.67
C ASN A 13 5.98 7.25 20.70
N SER A 14 6.58 6.11 21.04
CA SER A 14 5.88 4.83 21.11
C SER A 14 5.53 4.49 22.56
N ASP A 15 4.25 4.20 22.80
CA ASP A 15 3.74 3.63 24.05
C ASP A 15 3.99 2.12 24.16
N ASN A 16 4.28 1.45 23.04
CA ASN A 16 4.64 0.04 22.96
C ASN A 16 5.79 -0.21 21.97
N ALA A 17 6.99 0.25 22.35
CA ALA A 17 8.17 0.27 21.47
C ALA A 17 8.53 -1.10 20.91
N TYR A 18 8.46 -2.16 21.73
CA TYR A 18 8.81 -3.51 21.28
C TYR A 18 7.87 -4.02 20.19
N ALA A 19 6.56 -3.83 20.37
CA ALA A 19 5.59 -4.25 19.37
C ALA A 19 5.72 -3.43 18.08
N HIS A 20 5.91 -2.11 18.19
CA HIS A 20 6.17 -1.26 17.03
C HIS A 20 7.42 -1.69 16.26
N VAL A 21 8.53 -1.99 16.96
CA VAL A 21 9.75 -2.43 16.29
C VAL A 21 9.56 -3.77 15.56
N ASN A 22 8.86 -4.73 16.18
CA ASN A 22 8.59 -6.02 15.55
C ASN A 22 7.73 -5.86 14.30
N GLU A 23 6.68 -5.05 14.36
CA GLU A 23 5.79 -4.81 13.22
C GLU A 23 6.47 -3.97 12.13
N ALA A 24 7.29 -2.99 12.50
CA ALA A 24 8.14 -2.26 11.55
C ALA A 24 9.09 -3.22 10.81
N THR A 25 9.69 -4.17 11.51
CA THR A 25 10.58 -5.20 10.92
C THR A 25 9.85 -6.09 9.93
N ARG A 26 8.66 -6.56 10.30
CA ARG A 26 7.82 -7.37 9.41
C ARG A 26 7.38 -6.59 8.18
N PHE A 27 6.99 -5.33 8.38
CA PHE A 27 6.50 -4.48 7.29
C PHE A 27 7.63 -4.05 6.34
N ASP A 28 8.83 -3.75 6.85
CA ASP A 28 10.03 -3.50 6.02
C ASP A 28 10.36 -4.71 5.15
N GLN A 29 10.41 -5.91 5.73
CA GLN A 29 10.63 -7.14 4.97
C GLN A 29 9.55 -7.38 3.92
N LEU A 30 8.29 -7.14 4.26
CA LEU A 30 7.17 -7.26 3.35
C LEU A 30 7.29 -6.30 2.17
N MET A 31 7.55 -5.02 2.43
CA MET A 31 7.69 -3.99 1.39
C MET A 31 8.86 -4.29 0.46
N ARG A 32 10.03 -4.66 1.01
CA ARG A 32 11.20 -5.06 0.20
C ARG A 32 10.92 -6.29 -0.64
N SER A 33 10.27 -7.30 -0.07
CA SER A 33 9.84 -8.50 -0.79
C SER A 33 8.88 -8.15 -1.93
N TYR A 34 7.87 -7.31 -1.66
CA TYR A 34 6.93 -6.86 -2.68
C TYR A 34 7.63 -6.07 -3.79
N LEU A 35 8.49 -5.11 -3.45
CA LEU A 35 9.22 -4.31 -4.44
C LEU A 35 10.14 -5.15 -5.31
N SER A 36 10.68 -6.26 -4.80
CA SER A 36 11.50 -7.21 -5.58
C SER A 36 10.69 -8.31 -6.30
N SER A 37 9.39 -8.43 -6.01
CA SER A 37 8.49 -9.39 -6.65
C SER A 37 8.14 -8.97 -8.09
N GLU A 38 7.67 -9.94 -8.89
CA GLU A 38 7.17 -9.68 -10.24
C GLU A 38 6.02 -8.65 -10.24
N GLN A 39 5.11 -8.73 -9.26
CA GLN A 39 3.97 -7.82 -9.13
C GLN A 39 4.42 -6.39 -8.84
N GLY A 40 5.34 -6.21 -7.88
CA GLY A 40 5.89 -4.90 -7.56
C GLY A 40 6.66 -4.30 -8.73
N GLN A 41 7.51 -5.08 -9.41
CA GLN A 41 8.25 -4.61 -10.58
C GLN A 41 7.34 -4.20 -11.74
N HIS A 42 6.23 -4.92 -11.96
CA HIS A 42 5.21 -4.50 -12.93
C HIS A 42 4.58 -3.15 -12.55
N PHE A 43 4.29 -2.93 -11.27
CA PHE A 43 3.72 -1.66 -10.83
C PHE A 43 4.72 -0.50 -10.96
N LEU A 44 5.98 -0.71 -10.60
CA LEU A 44 7.05 0.28 -10.79
C LEU A 44 7.21 0.64 -12.27
N THR A 45 7.23 -0.36 -13.15
CA THR A 45 7.27 -0.14 -14.61
C THR A 45 6.05 0.64 -15.09
N TYR A 46 4.87 0.35 -14.53
CA TYR A 46 3.65 1.08 -14.86
C TYR A 46 3.72 2.55 -14.43
N ILE A 47 4.21 2.85 -13.22
CA ILE A 47 4.47 4.22 -12.74
C ILE A 47 5.38 4.96 -13.72
N GLU A 48 6.50 4.35 -14.11
CA GLU A 48 7.45 4.95 -15.05
C GLU A 48 6.83 5.20 -16.44
N SER A 49 6.02 4.26 -16.94
CA SER A 49 5.32 4.39 -18.22
C SER A 49 4.34 5.57 -18.26
N ARG A 50 3.90 6.04 -17.08
CA ARG A 50 3.02 7.20 -16.90
C ARG A 50 3.81 8.48 -16.62
N ASN A 51 5.12 8.47 -16.89
CA ASN A 51 6.06 9.57 -16.63
C ASN A 51 6.07 10.02 -15.16
N ARG A 52 5.82 9.10 -14.24
CA ARG A 52 5.91 9.31 -12.80
C ARG A 52 7.13 8.56 -12.26
N LYS A 53 7.56 8.96 -11.07
CA LYS A 53 8.59 8.26 -10.29
C LYS A 53 8.16 8.30 -8.83
N LEU A 54 8.57 7.29 -8.08
CA LEU A 54 8.45 7.33 -6.63
C LEU A 54 9.32 8.47 -6.10
N VAL A 55 8.86 9.11 -5.02
CA VAL A 55 9.74 9.81 -4.09
C VAL A 55 10.78 8.83 -3.56
N GLU A 56 11.90 9.36 -3.08
CA GLU A 56 12.91 8.53 -2.42
C GLU A 56 12.32 7.95 -1.13
N LEU A 57 12.08 6.63 -1.13
CA LEU A 57 11.58 5.93 0.04
C LEU A 57 12.76 5.60 0.96
N THR A 58 12.89 6.37 2.04
CA THR A 58 14.02 6.27 2.98
C THR A 58 13.80 5.20 4.05
N GLY A 59 12.57 4.70 4.22
CA GLY A 59 12.29 3.64 5.17
C GLY A 59 10.87 3.11 5.16
N TYR A 60 10.70 1.98 5.84
CA TYR A 60 9.42 1.30 6.04
C TYR A 60 9.22 1.02 7.51
N GLY A 61 7.98 1.10 8.00
CA GLY A 61 7.77 0.96 9.43
C GLY A 61 6.33 0.72 9.86
N THR A 62 6.05 1.16 11.08
CA THR A 62 4.72 1.09 11.67
C THR A 62 4.45 2.31 12.55
N ALA A 63 3.19 2.75 12.55
CA ALA A 63 2.70 3.88 13.31
C ALA A 63 1.25 3.65 13.73
N ASP A 64 0.74 4.51 14.62
CA ASP A 64 -0.65 4.47 15.06
C ASP A 64 -1.45 5.47 14.21
N LEU A 65 -2.13 4.98 13.18
CA LEU A 65 -2.74 5.81 12.12
C LEU A 65 -4.24 6.06 12.27
N GLY A 66 -4.83 5.72 13.42
CA GLY A 66 -6.28 5.77 13.64
C GLY A 66 -7.00 4.48 13.21
N PRO A 67 -8.27 4.28 13.60
CA PRO A 67 -8.91 2.97 13.52
C PRO A 67 -9.13 2.47 12.09
N SER A 68 -9.36 3.36 11.13
CA SER A 68 -9.80 3.03 9.77
C SER A 68 -8.67 2.85 8.75
N THR A 69 -7.43 3.15 9.13
CA THR A 69 -6.28 3.15 8.21
C THR A 69 -5.59 1.78 8.21
N VAL A 70 -5.12 1.30 7.06
CA VAL A 70 -4.34 0.04 6.97
C VAL A 70 -2.85 0.32 6.92
N ALA A 71 -2.45 1.24 6.04
CA ALA A 71 -1.11 1.79 5.92
C ALA A 71 -1.23 3.26 5.52
N ALA A 72 -0.11 3.98 5.54
CA ALA A 72 -0.03 5.33 5.01
C ALA A 72 1.37 5.62 4.49
N THR A 73 1.43 6.49 3.50
CA THR A 73 2.66 7.08 2.97
C THR A 73 2.81 8.50 3.50
N ILE A 74 3.96 8.80 4.10
CA ILE A 74 4.28 10.12 4.65
C ILE A 74 5.47 10.65 3.87
N HIS A 75 5.29 11.74 3.11
CA HIS A 75 6.36 12.28 2.26
C HIS A 75 6.30 13.80 2.14
N ASN A 76 7.44 14.42 1.80
CA ASN A 76 7.54 15.86 1.51
C ASN A 76 7.57 16.16 0.00
N GLY A 77 7.46 15.12 -0.84
CA GLY A 77 7.51 15.21 -2.31
C GLY A 77 8.90 14.99 -2.91
N LEU A 78 9.93 14.89 -2.08
CA LEU A 78 11.28 14.45 -2.45
C LEU A 78 11.58 13.09 -1.82
N GLU A 79 11.32 12.97 -0.52
CA GLU A 79 11.57 11.79 0.30
C GLU A 79 10.30 11.40 1.08
N GLY A 80 10.18 10.13 1.44
CA GLY A 80 9.09 9.63 2.27
C GLY A 80 9.33 8.27 2.91
N ILE A 81 8.39 7.89 3.77
CA ILE A 81 8.32 6.57 4.40
C ILE A 81 6.94 5.97 4.18
N ILE A 82 6.85 4.64 4.20
CA ILE A 82 5.56 3.93 4.23
C ILE A 82 5.45 3.20 5.56
N VAL A 83 4.34 3.41 6.26
CA VAL A 83 4.11 2.83 7.57
C VAL A 83 2.82 2.04 7.59
N SER A 84 2.86 0.84 8.16
CA SER A 84 1.66 0.07 8.52
C SER A 84 1.00 0.64 9.77
N ASN A 85 -0.31 0.43 9.92
CA ASN A 85 -1.02 0.85 11.11
C ASN A 85 -0.99 -0.20 12.24
N TYR A 86 -0.29 0.08 13.33
CA TYR A 86 -0.32 -0.74 14.55
C TYR A 86 -1.06 -0.05 15.68
N GLN A 87 -2.37 -0.29 15.80
CA GLN A 87 -3.18 0.11 16.97
C GLN A 87 -3.73 -1.12 17.67
N GLY A 88 -2.82 -1.97 18.15
CA GLY A 88 -3.15 -3.28 18.72
C GLY A 88 -3.59 -4.33 17.69
N LYS A 89 -3.51 -4.00 16.39
CA LYS A 89 -3.71 -4.92 15.26
C LYS A 89 -2.52 -4.81 14.32
N THR A 90 -1.98 -5.94 13.91
CA THR A 90 -0.92 -6.05 12.91
C THR A 90 -1.42 -5.63 11.53
N PHE A 91 -0.47 -5.33 10.63
CA PHE A 91 -0.80 -5.08 9.22
C PHE A 91 -1.59 -6.23 8.59
N GLN A 92 -1.17 -7.47 8.85
CA GLN A 92 -1.78 -8.67 8.30
C GLN A 92 -3.24 -8.84 8.76
N GLU A 93 -3.53 -8.61 10.04
CA GLU A 93 -4.91 -8.69 10.56
C GLU A 93 -5.82 -7.64 9.91
N ARG A 94 -5.29 -6.45 9.57
CA ARG A 94 -6.04 -5.40 8.88
C ARG A 94 -6.29 -5.76 7.42
N VAL A 95 -5.27 -6.28 6.73
CA VAL A 95 -5.40 -6.82 5.37
C VAL A 95 -6.45 -7.93 5.32
N GLU A 96 -6.44 -8.86 6.28
CA GLU A 96 -7.42 -9.94 6.36
C GLU A 96 -8.85 -9.42 6.58
N GLN A 97 -9.03 -8.45 7.48
CA GLN A 97 -10.32 -7.80 7.69
C GLN A 97 -10.85 -7.15 6.41
N MET A 98 -9.98 -6.43 5.69
CA MET A 98 -10.33 -5.81 4.41
C MET A 98 -10.61 -6.87 3.33
N ALA A 99 -9.82 -7.94 3.27
CA ALA A 99 -9.99 -9.05 2.34
C ALA A 99 -11.35 -9.75 2.52
N ILE A 100 -11.77 -9.98 3.78
CA ILE A 100 -13.09 -10.51 4.13
C ILE A 100 -14.20 -9.57 3.67
N GLN A 101 -14.05 -8.26 3.91
CA GLN A 101 -15.04 -7.25 3.51
C GLN A 101 -15.27 -7.26 1.98
N TYR A 102 -14.20 -7.34 1.20
CA TYR A 102 -14.27 -7.35 -0.26
C TYR A 102 -14.40 -8.74 -0.88
N LYS A 103 -14.38 -9.80 -0.06
CA LYS A 103 -14.49 -11.21 -0.48
C LYS A 103 -13.41 -11.62 -1.49
N ILE A 104 -12.17 -11.23 -1.23
CA ILE A 104 -11.01 -11.65 -2.03
C ILE A 104 -9.95 -12.32 -1.14
N PRO A 105 -9.01 -13.07 -1.72
CA PRO A 105 -7.86 -13.61 -0.98
C PRO A 105 -7.01 -12.50 -0.32
N ALA A 106 -6.45 -12.81 0.86
CA ALA A 106 -5.68 -11.84 1.65
C ALA A 106 -4.39 -11.39 0.95
N ASP A 107 -3.74 -12.27 0.19
CA ASP A 107 -2.55 -11.93 -0.61
C ASP A 107 -2.87 -10.93 -1.73
N ALA A 108 -4.04 -11.05 -2.36
CA ALA A 108 -4.52 -10.07 -3.34
C ALA A 108 -4.84 -8.72 -2.68
N MET A 109 -5.44 -8.73 -1.49
CA MET A 109 -5.69 -7.50 -0.73
C MET A 109 -4.39 -6.86 -0.23
N GLN A 110 -3.39 -7.65 0.14
CA GLN A 110 -2.06 -7.14 0.48
C GLN A 110 -1.47 -6.39 -0.72
N GLU A 111 -1.44 -7.01 -1.90
CA GLU A 111 -0.95 -6.35 -3.13
C GLU A 111 -1.71 -5.05 -3.39
N TYR A 112 -3.03 -5.03 -3.21
CA TYR A 112 -3.84 -3.83 -3.33
C TYR A 112 -3.37 -2.69 -2.41
N VAL A 113 -3.24 -2.96 -1.11
CA VAL A 113 -2.81 -1.95 -0.13
C VAL A 113 -1.40 -1.44 -0.43
N LEU A 114 -0.45 -2.33 -0.75
CA LEU A 114 0.92 -1.90 -1.06
C LEU A 114 0.99 -1.09 -2.36
N THR A 115 0.22 -1.47 -3.38
CA THR A 115 0.11 -0.71 -4.65
C THR A 115 -0.48 0.68 -4.40
N HIS A 116 -1.50 0.76 -3.56
CA HIS A 116 -2.15 2.01 -3.17
C HIS A 116 -1.14 2.97 -2.50
N GLU A 117 -0.39 2.50 -1.50
CA GLU A 117 0.63 3.34 -0.84
C GLU A 117 1.74 3.77 -1.81
N LEU A 118 2.18 2.88 -2.69
CA LEU A 118 3.18 3.22 -3.69
C LEU A 118 2.66 4.22 -4.73
N ALA A 119 1.36 4.27 -5.00
CA ALA A 119 0.77 5.33 -5.82
C ALA A 119 0.84 6.70 -5.10
N HIS A 120 0.57 6.75 -3.80
CA HIS A 120 0.82 7.97 -3.03
C HIS A 120 2.30 8.38 -3.10
N ALA A 121 3.22 7.43 -2.93
CA ALA A 121 4.65 7.68 -3.11
C ALA A 121 5.02 8.12 -4.53
N ALA A 122 4.21 7.83 -5.55
CA ALA A 122 4.36 8.33 -6.93
C ALA A 122 3.79 9.74 -7.14
N GLY A 123 3.25 10.36 -6.09
CA GLY A 123 2.76 11.73 -6.08
C GLY A 123 1.27 11.90 -6.38
N TYR A 124 0.46 10.83 -6.31
CA TYR A 124 -1.01 10.93 -6.32
C TYR A 124 -1.49 11.34 -4.93
N LYS A 125 -2.19 12.46 -4.83
CA LYS A 125 -2.40 13.12 -3.52
C LYS A 125 -3.75 12.82 -2.89
N SER A 126 -4.80 12.75 -3.70
CA SER A 126 -6.11 12.37 -3.20
C SER A 126 -6.32 10.86 -3.29
N GLU A 127 -7.22 10.37 -2.44
CA GLU A 127 -7.69 8.99 -2.50
C GLU A 127 -8.30 8.69 -3.88
N ALA A 128 -9.11 9.61 -4.42
CA ALA A 128 -9.73 9.44 -5.73
C ALA A 128 -8.70 9.29 -6.86
N GLU A 129 -7.69 10.16 -6.91
CA GLU A 129 -6.61 10.08 -7.90
C GLU A 129 -5.81 8.78 -7.77
N THR A 130 -5.48 8.39 -6.54
CA THR A 130 -4.76 7.15 -6.24
C THR A 130 -5.57 5.93 -6.69
N GLU A 131 -6.83 5.85 -6.31
CA GLU A 131 -7.72 4.74 -6.65
C GLU A 131 -7.95 4.64 -8.15
N GLY A 132 -8.16 5.77 -8.84
CA GLY A 132 -8.25 5.83 -10.29
C GLY A 132 -6.97 5.33 -10.99
N PHE A 133 -5.80 5.72 -10.48
CA PHE A 133 -4.52 5.27 -11.01
C PHE A 133 -4.30 3.76 -10.88
N ILE A 134 -4.54 3.20 -9.69
CA ILE A 134 -4.36 1.76 -9.46
C ILE A 134 -5.46 0.92 -10.10
N LYS A 135 -6.68 1.47 -10.25
CA LYS A 135 -7.75 0.86 -11.06
C LYS A 135 -7.27 0.62 -12.49
N ASP A 136 -6.65 1.63 -13.12
CA ASP A 136 -6.14 1.52 -14.48
C ASP A 136 -4.99 0.51 -14.58
N PHE A 137 -4.11 0.49 -13.58
CA PHE A 137 -3.06 -0.53 -13.48
C PHE A 137 -3.64 -1.95 -13.43
N PHE A 138 -4.54 -2.22 -12.48
CA PHE A 138 -5.14 -3.55 -12.33
C PHE A 138 -5.97 -3.95 -13.55
N THR A 139 -6.66 -2.99 -14.17
CA THR A 139 -7.36 -3.21 -15.45
C THR A 139 -6.38 -3.65 -16.54
N SER A 140 -5.25 -2.95 -16.69
CA SER A 140 -4.20 -3.33 -17.65
C SER A 140 -3.64 -4.72 -17.37
N ARG A 141 -3.39 -5.06 -16.09
CA ARG A 141 -2.93 -6.39 -15.68
C ARG A 141 -3.96 -7.48 -15.99
N ALA A 142 -5.25 -7.21 -15.77
CA ALA A 142 -6.32 -8.14 -16.11
C ALA A 142 -6.39 -8.42 -17.62
N PHE A 143 -6.12 -7.42 -18.47
CA PHE A 143 -6.07 -7.61 -19.93
C PHE A 143 -4.86 -8.42 -20.41
N GLN A 144 -3.74 -8.33 -19.71
CA GLN A 144 -2.49 -9.00 -20.05
C GLN A 144 -2.38 -10.43 -19.49
N THR A 145 -3.29 -10.82 -18.61
CA THR A 145 -3.25 -12.10 -17.89
C THR A 145 -4.46 -12.98 -18.23
N GLN A 146 -4.44 -14.23 -17.77
CA GLN A 146 -5.51 -15.21 -17.99
C GLN A 146 -5.80 -16.01 -16.71
N GLY A 147 -6.89 -16.77 -16.70
CA GLY A 147 -7.28 -17.63 -15.58
C GLY A 147 -7.44 -16.88 -14.26
N GLU A 148 -7.04 -17.53 -13.16
CA GLU A 148 -7.14 -17.00 -11.80
C GLU A 148 -6.41 -15.65 -11.62
N THR A 149 -5.27 -15.46 -12.29
CA THR A 149 -4.54 -14.18 -12.25
C THR A 149 -5.36 -13.03 -12.84
N ARG A 150 -6.08 -13.29 -13.94
CA ARG A 150 -6.99 -12.30 -14.53
C ARG A 150 -8.17 -12.01 -13.61
N GLU A 151 -8.73 -13.02 -12.96
CA GLU A 151 -9.84 -12.87 -12.03
C GLU A 151 -9.44 -12.06 -10.79
N LYS A 152 -8.25 -12.31 -10.24
CA LYS A 152 -7.62 -11.51 -9.19
C LYS A 152 -7.58 -10.04 -9.60
N TYR A 153 -6.94 -9.72 -10.73
CA TYR A 153 -6.78 -8.32 -11.16
C TYR A 153 -8.09 -7.64 -11.55
N THR A 154 -9.05 -8.40 -12.10
CA THR A 154 -10.40 -7.89 -12.35
C THR A 154 -11.09 -7.51 -11.04
N SER A 155 -10.89 -8.30 -9.98
CA SER A 155 -11.46 -8.02 -8.65
C SER A 155 -10.79 -6.80 -8.01
N LEU A 156 -9.46 -6.69 -8.09
CA LEU A 156 -8.74 -5.52 -7.59
C LEU A 156 -9.14 -4.23 -8.30
N ALA A 157 -9.28 -4.27 -9.63
CA ALA A 157 -9.75 -3.12 -10.42
C ALA A 157 -11.16 -2.67 -10.01
N LYS A 158 -12.06 -3.63 -9.72
CA LYS A 158 -13.42 -3.32 -9.24
C LYS A 158 -13.41 -2.68 -7.85
N ILE A 159 -12.54 -3.13 -6.95
CA ILE A 159 -12.38 -2.55 -5.62
C ILE A 159 -11.88 -1.11 -5.73
N ALA A 160 -10.84 -0.88 -6.53
CA ALA A 160 -10.30 0.45 -6.79
C ALA A 160 -11.37 1.39 -7.38
N ALA A 161 -12.10 0.95 -8.42
CA ALA A 161 -13.17 1.74 -9.01
C ALA A 161 -14.29 2.10 -8.01
N LYS A 162 -14.63 1.18 -7.10
CA LYS A 162 -15.61 1.46 -6.04
C LYS A 162 -15.08 2.53 -5.07
N ARG A 163 -13.81 2.41 -4.65
CA ARG A 163 -13.20 3.33 -3.69
C ARG A 163 -12.90 4.71 -4.28
N GLU A 164 -12.56 4.78 -5.56
CA GLU A 164 -12.48 6.03 -6.33
C GLU A 164 -13.81 6.79 -6.26
N TYR A 165 -14.93 6.11 -6.59
CA TYR A 165 -16.26 6.72 -6.49
C TYR A 165 -16.60 7.17 -5.06
N GLU A 166 -16.29 6.35 -4.06
CA GLU A 166 -16.53 6.71 -2.65
C GLU A 166 -15.69 7.92 -2.21
N ALA A 167 -14.45 8.04 -2.70
CA ALA A 167 -13.57 9.17 -2.43
C ALA A 167 -14.06 10.47 -3.09
N ASP A 168 -14.47 10.41 -4.36
CA ASP A 168 -15.02 11.57 -5.08
C ASP A 168 -16.24 12.17 -4.36
N GLN A 169 -17.11 11.33 -3.78
CA GLN A 169 -18.31 11.78 -3.06
C GLN A 169 -18.01 12.41 -1.69
N LEU A 170 -16.81 12.24 -1.15
CA LEU A 170 -16.39 12.82 0.14
C LEU A 170 -15.67 14.16 -0.03
N GLU A 171 -15.23 14.49 -1.25
CA GLU A 171 -14.56 15.74 -1.58
C GLU A 171 -15.53 16.87 -2.03
N GLU A 172 -16.81 16.54 -2.26
CA GLU A 172 -17.92 17.49 -2.52
C GLU A 172 -18.54 18.08 -1.25
#